data_AF-A0A0E3SRP9-F1
#
_entry.id   AF-A0A0E3SRP9-F1
#
_cell.length_a   1.000
_cell.length_b   1.000
_cell.length_c   1.000
_cell.angle_alpha   90.00
_cell.angle_beta   90.00
_cell.angle_gamma   90.00
#
_symmetry.space_group_name_H-M   'P 1'
#
loop_
_entity.id
_entity.type
_entity.pdbx_description
1 polymer ?
#
loop_
_entity_poly.entity_id
_entity_poly.type
_entity_poly.pdbx_seq_one_letter_code
_entity_poly.pdbx_strand_id
1 'polypeptide(L)'
;MMDNLTDIQKKYIFFFCIGIFTFYLSGYVLRGFHPPQNIYLMLLIYGILFGIGILFSKERSSVFVVNAFVISFVALLLISAGFFAWSAYGHMNSKSISADLLDYTPEDFVVVTEEELNDYPALKETIETQRYVKASPGEWRRTIEFLEEKGSYVIKVGDEYYGISFSTA
;
A
#
# COMPACT_ATOMS: atom_id res chain seq x y z
N MET A 1 27.31 -12.49 18.64
CA MET A 1 27.21 -12.91 17.22
C MET A 1 28.05 -12.04 16.28
N MET A 2 28.24 -10.75 16.59
CA MET A 2 29.03 -9.82 15.74
C MET A 2 30.57 -9.94 15.91
N ASP A 3 31.03 -10.62 16.97
CA ASP A 3 32.46 -10.70 17.33
C ASP A 3 33.29 -11.62 16.43
N ASN A 4 32.66 -12.57 15.73
CA ASN A 4 33.33 -13.51 14.83
C ASN A 4 33.48 -12.98 13.39
N LEU A 5 33.06 -11.75 13.11
CA LEU A 5 33.14 -11.16 11.77
C LEU A 5 34.50 -10.52 11.52
N THR A 6 35.00 -10.66 10.30
CA THR A 6 36.20 -9.95 9.85
C THR A 6 35.93 -8.44 9.74
N ASP A 7 36.99 -7.63 9.80
CA ASP A 7 36.88 -6.16 9.67
C ASP A 7 36.17 -5.75 8.37
N ILE A 8 36.48 -6.43 7.27
CA ILE A 8 35.86 -6.17 5.97
C ILE A 8 34.37 -6.52 5.95
N GLN A 9 33.95 -7.60 6.63
CA GLN A 9 32.54 -7.97 6.75
C GLN A 9 31.76 -6.94 7.56
N LYS A 10 32.33 -6.44 8.66
CA LYS A 10 31.71 -5.37 9.47
C LYS A 10 31.49 -4.11 8.64
N LYS A 11 32.45 -3.73 7.80
CA LYS A 11 32.30 -2.60 6.86
C LYS A 11 31.17 -2.83 5.86
N TYR A 12 31.06 -4.02 5.26
CA TYR A 12 29.97 -4.32 4.34
C TYR A 12 28.59 -4.31 5.00
N ILE A 13 28.47 -4.81 6.25
CA ILE A 13 27.23 -4.69 7.03
C ILE A 13 26.87 -3.22 7.26
N PHE A 14 27.87 -2.38 7.57
CA PHE A 14 27.64 -0.94 7.69
C PHE A 14 27.10 -0.33 6.38
N PHE A 15 27.64 -0.69 5.22
CA PHE A 15 27.09 -0.23 3.92
C PHE A 15 25.69 -0.78 3.62
N PHE A 16 25.41 -2.03 3.97
CA PHE A 16 24.06 -2.59 3.90
C PHE A 16 23.07 -1.74 4.74
N CYS A 17 23.45 -1.38 5.96
CA CYS A 17 22.66 -0.50 6.83
C CYS A 17 22.52 0.91 6.24
N ILE A 18 23.53 1.47 5.56
CA ILE A 18 23.40 2.75 4.83
C ILE A 18 22.28 2.68 3.80
N GLY A 19 22.19 1.58 3.04
CA GLY A 19 21.12 1.39 2.05
C GLY A 19 19.73 1.42 2.67
N ILE A 20 19.52 0.66 3.74
CA ILE A 20 18.24 0.65 4.47
C ILE A 20 17.95 2.02 5.09
N PHE A 21 18.94 2.63 5.74
CA PHE A 21 18.76 3.91 6.42
C PHE A 21 18.44 5.04 5.44
N THR A 22 19.03 5.02 4.25
CA THR A 22 18.72 5.96 3.16
C THR A 22 17.23 5.94 2.82
N PHE A 23 16.60 4.76 2.73
CA PHE A 23 15.18 4.64 2.44
C PHE A 23 14.32 5.37 3.50
N TYR A 24 14.57 5.12 4.78
CA TYR A 24 13.81 5.75 5.86
C TYR A 24 14.11 7.25 5.99
N LEU A 25 15.38 7.66 5.90
CA LEU A 25 15.77 9.06 6.00
C LEU A 25 15.19 9.87 4.84
N SER A 26 15.28 9.35 3.62
CA SER A 26 14.66 9.98 2.46
C SER A 26 13.15 10.07 2.68
N GLY A 27 12.45 8.99 3.04
CA GLY A 27 11.01 9.03 3.31
C GLY A 27 10.59 10.06 4.38
N TYR A 28 11.41 10.25 5.43
CA TYR A 28 11.18 11.27 6.45
C TYR A 28 11.36 12.70 5.91
N VAL A 29 12.46 12.95 5.20
CA VAL A 29 12.78 14.26 4.59
C VAL A 29 11.81 14.60 3.45
N LEU A 30 11.28 13.58 2.77
CA LEU A 30 10.44 13.69 1.59
C LEU A 30 8.95 13.90 1.88
N ARG A 31 8.55 14.07 3.15
CA ARG A 31 7.15 14.42 3.47
C ARG A 31 6.77 15.72 2.77
N GLY A 32 5.88 15.63 1.78
CA GLY A 32 5.39 16.77 0.99
C GLY A 32 6.07 16.97 -0.37
N PHE A 33 7.06 16.14 -0.75
CA PHE A 33 7.64 16.16 -2.09
C PHE A 33 6.99 15.09 -2.98
N HIS A 34 6.51 15.49 -4.16
CA HIS A 34 5.86 14.59 -5.11
C HIS A 34 6.86 13.96 -6.08
N PRO A 35 6.55 12.77 -6.63
CA PRO A 35 7.29 12.22 -7.75
C PRO A 35 7.35 13.20 -8.94
N PRO A 36 8.48 13.27 -9.68
CA PRO A 36 9.69 12.45 -9.55
C PRO A 36 10.79 13.06 -8.64
N GLN A 37 10.57 14.25 -8.08
CA GLN A 37 11.58 15.02 -7.32
C GLN A 37 12.11 14.23 -6.12
N ASN A 38 11.24 13.41 -5.53
CA ASN A 38 11.57 12.54 -4.41
C ASN A 38 12.65 11.50 -4.72
N ILE A 39 12.70 10.96 -5.94
CA ILE A 39 13.71 9.97 -6.36
C ILE A 39 15.08 10.63 -6.46
N TYR A 40 15.16 11.81 -7.08
CA TYR A 40 16.43 12.53 -7.20
C TYR A 40 17.02 12.90 -5.84
N LEU A 41 16.18 13.33 -4.90
CA LEU A 41 16.62 13.64 -3.55
C LEU A 41 17.03 12.39 -2.76
N MET A 42 16.33 11.26 -2.93
CA MET A 42 16.75 9.97 -2.36
C MET A 42 18.13 9.56 -2.86
N LEU A 43 18.40 9.67 -4.16
CA LEU A 43 19.70 9.38 -4.75
C LEU A 43 20.79 10.36 -4.27
N LEU A 44 20.45 11.63 -4.06
CA LEU A 44 21.36 12.61 -3.47
C LEU A 44 21.73 12.24 -2.02
N ILE A 45 20.73 11.93 -1.18
CA ILE A 45 20.93 11.49 0.21
C ILE A 45 21.77 10.22 0.23
N TYR A 46 21.46 9.25 -0.63
CA TYR A 46 22.23 8.02 -0.79
C TYR A 46 23.69 8.32 -1.13
N GLY A 47 23.94 9.17 -2.13
CA GLY A 47 25.29 9.54 -2.56
C GLY A 47 26.10 10.21 -1.46
N ILE A 48 25.48 11.12 -0.69
CA ILE A 48 26.10 11.78 0.46
C ILE A 48 26.46 10.75 1.54
N LEU A 49 25.51 9.92 1.95
CA LEU A 49 25.74 8.90 3.00
C LEU A 49 26.78 7.86 2.56
N PHE A 50 26.72 7.43 1.31
CA PHE A 50 27.69 6.50 0.73
C PHE A 50 29.10 7.12 0.71
N GLY A 51 29.23 8.36 0.23
CA GLY A 51 30.49 9.08 0.22
C GLY A 51 31.09 9.25 1.62
N ILE A 52 30.27 9.65 2.60
CA ILE A 52 30.65 9.72 4.01
C ILE A 52 31.10 8.33 4.50
N GLY A 53 30.33 7.27 4.22
CA GLY A 53 30.68 5.91 4.62
C GLY A 53 32.04 5.46 4.06
N ILE A 54 32.36 5.81 2.83
CA ILE A 54 33.66 5.54 2.20
C ILE A 54 34.79 6.35 2.84
N LEU A 55 34.53 7.59 3.30
CA LEU A 55 35.51 8.36 4.09
C LEU A 55 35.78 7.69 5.45
N PHE A 56 34.74 7.21 6.14
CA PHE A 56 34.84 6.58 7.45
C PHE A 56 35.46 5.18 7.41
N SER A 57 35.24 4.40 6.34
CA SER A 57 35.79 3.04 6.21
C SER A 57 37.31 3.01 6.10
N LYS A 58 37.91 4.14 5.69
CA LYS A 58 39.34 4.33 5.36
C LYS A 58 39.87 3.36 4.29
N GLU A 59 38.99 2.60 3.65
CA GLU A 59 39.31 1.62 2.63
C GLU A 59 39.06 2.23 1.25
N ARG A 60 40.11 2.30 0.43
CA ARG A 60 40.10 3.05 -0.85
C ARG A 60 40.25 2.16 -2.08
N SER A 61 40.39 0.84 -1.89
CA SER A 61 40.48 -0.08 -3.00
C SER A 61 39.21 -0.02 -3.86
N SER A 62 39.38 0.04 -5.19
CA SER A 62 38.25 0.12 -6.13
C SER A 62 37.30 -1.07 -5.98
N VAL A 63 37.85 -2.26 -5.75
CA VAL A 63 37.10 -3.49 -5.48
C VAL A 63 36.19 -3.32 -4.26
N PHE A 64 36.71 -2.78 -3.16
CA PHE A 64 35.89 -2.51 -1.97
C PHE A 64 34.79 -1.49 -2.25
N VAL A 65 35.12 -0.37 -2.90
CA VAL A 65 34.16 0.71 -3.19
C VAL A 65 33.01 0.18 -4.06
N VAL A 66 33.30 -0.58 -5.10
CA VAL A 66 32.29 -1.18 -5.98
C VAL A 66 31.42 -2.17 -5.21
N ASN A 67 32.01 -3.05 -4.41
CA ASN A 67 31.24 -4.01 -3.60
C ASN A 67 30.36 -3.31 -2.56
N ALA A 68 30.88 -2.30 -1.88
CA ALA A 68 30.13 -1.49 -0.93
C ALA A 68 28.95 -0.78 -1.59
N PHE A 69 29.16 -0.23 -2.80
CA PHE A 69 28.09 0.36 -3.60
C PHE A 69 27.01 -0.68 -3.91
N VAL A 70 27.39 -1.82 -4.48
CA VAL A 70 26.44 -2.90 -4.84
C VAL A 70 25.63 -3.34 -3.62
N ILE A 71 26.29 -3.61 -2.49
CA ILE A 71 25.63 -4.09 -1.27
C ILE A 71 24.62 -3.06 -0.75
N SER A 72 25.03 -1.79 -0.64
CA SER A 72 24.15 -0.72 -0.15
C SER A 72 23.01 -0.41 -1.13
N PHE A 73 23.27 -0.42 -2.43
CA PHE A 73 22.28 -0.15 -3.45
C PHE A 73 21.24 -1.28 -3.56
N VAL A 74 21.68 -2.55 -3.51
CA VAL A 74 20.77 -3.71 -3.46
C VAL A 74 19.90 -3.66 -2.22
N ALA A 75 20.46 -3.31 -1.05
CA ALA A 75 19.68 -3.15 0.17
C ALA A 75 18.58 -2.07 0.02
N LEU A 76 18.94 -0.91 -0.56
CA LEU A 76 18.00 0.17 -0.88
C LEU A 76 16.89 -0.28 -1.85
N LEU A 77 17.23 -1.03 -2.90
CA LEU A 77 16.26 -1.55 -3.85
C LEU A 77 15.31 -2.57 -3.21
N LEU A 78 15.83 -3.49 -2.40
CA LEU A 78 15.03 -4.52 -1.74
C LEU A 78 14.02 -3.92 -0.76
N ILE A 79 14.44 -2.97 0.08
CA ILE A 79 13.51 -2.31 1.01
C ILE A 79 12.46 -1.48 0.25
N SER A 80 12.87 -0.81 -0.83
CA SER A 80 11.95 -0.05 -1.68
C SER A 80 10.92 -0.95 -2.35
N ALA A 81 11.36 -2.05 -2.96
CA ALA A 81 10.48 -3.03 -3.60
C ALA A 81 9.51 -3.66 -2.59
N GLY A 82 9.98 -4.00 -1.39
CA GLY A 82 9.14 -4.50 -0.31
C GLY A 82 8.07 -3.49 0.11
N PHE A 83 8.43 -2.22 0.23
CA PHE A 83 7.47 -1.15 0.56
C PHE A 83 6.44 -0.93 -0.56
N PHE A 84 6.86 -0.93 -1.83
CA PHE A 84 5.94 -0.84 -2.96
C PHE A 84 5.00 -2.04 -3.03
N ALA A 85 5.50 -3.25 -2.85
CA ALA A 85 4.68 -4.45 -2.81
C ALA A 85 3.66 -4.41 -1.67
N TRP A 86 4.08 -3.98 -0.48
CA TRP A 86 3.20 -3.80 0.67
C TRP A 86 2.13 -2.74 0.42
N SER A 87 2.52 -1.59 -0.14
CA SER A 87 1.59 -0.51 -0.48
C SER A 87 0.57 -0.94 -1.55
N ALA A 88 1.02 -1.59 -2.62
CA ALA A 88 0.14 -2.11 -3.67
C ALA A 88 -0.83 -3.17 -3.12
N TYR A 89 -0.33 -4.07 -2.26
CA TYR A 89 -1.16 -5.04 -1.55
C TYR A 89 -2.20 -4.35 -0.65
N GLY A 90 -1.80 -3.29 0.06
CA GLY A 90 -2.70 -2.47 0.88
C GLY A 90 -3.82 -1.84 0.06
N HIS A 91 -3.49 -1.14 -1.03
CA HIS A 91 -4.49 -0.52 -1.92
C HIS A 91 -5.41 -1.55 -2.57
N MET A 92 -4.87 -2.69 -2.99
CA MET A 92 -5.69 -3.77 -3.58
C MET A 92 -6.73 -4.31 -2.59
N ASN A 93 -6.39 -4.38 -1.29
CA ASN A 93 -7.25 -4.89 -0.23
C ASN A 93 -8.01 -3.82 0.55
N SER A 94 -7.86 -2.54 0.19
CA SER A 94 -8.61 -1.44 0.77
C SER A 94 -9.87 -1.20 -0.05
N LYS A 95 -10.85 -2.09 0.16
CA LYS A 95 -12.14 -2.10 -0.52
C LYS A 95 -13.24 -1.95 0.52
N SER A 96 -14.15 -1.02 0.30
CA SER A 96 -15.30 -0.80 1.16
C SER A 96 -16.57 -0.61 0.35
N ILE A 97 -17.67 -1.03 0.97
CA ILE A 97 -19.04 -0.88 0.50
C ILE A 97 -19.77 -0.07 1.57
N SER A 98 -20.61 0.87 1.12
CA SER A 98 -21.49 1.65 1.98
C SER A 98 -22.91 1.64 1.42
N ALA A 99 -23.89 1.72 2.30
CA ALA A 99 -25.30 1.81 1.99
C ALA A 99 -25.89 2.99 2.75
N ASP A 100 -26.42 3.95 2.00
CA ASP A 100 -27.10 5.11 2.54
C ASP A 100 -28.61 4.90 2.44
N LEU A 101 -29.31 4.95 3.57
CA LEU A 101 -30.77 4.87 3.61
C LEU A 101 -31.38 6.11 2.94
N LEU A 102 -32.29 5.91 1.99
CA LEU A 102 -32.96 6.98 1.27
C LEU A 102 -34.29 7.32 1.93
N ASP A 103 -34.55 8.61 2.14
CA ASP A 103 -35.78 9.15 2.71
C ASP A 103 -36.88 9.43 1.66
N TYR A 104 -36.64 9.02 0.41
CA TYR A 104 -37.55 9.15 -0.73
C TYR A 104 -37.69 7.83 -1.49
N THR A 105 -38.74 7.72 -2.30
CA THR A 105 -38.88 6.59 -3.23
C THR A 105 -38.14 6.93 -4.54
N PRO A 106 -37.04 6.23 -4.86
CA PRO A 106 -36.30 6.44 -6.10
C PRO A 106 -37.12 5.98 -7.32
N GLU A 107 -36.90 6.62 -8.47
CA GLU A 107 -37.52 6.22 -9.75
C GLU A 107 -36.91 4.92 -10.28
N ASP A 108 -35.57 4.78 -10.19
CA ASP A 108 -34.82 3.61 -10.62
C ASP A 108 -34.25 2.85 -9.42
N PHE A 109 -34.76 1.66 -9.16
CA PHE A 109 -34.25 0.76 -8.14
C PHE A 109 -34.44 -0.70 -8.53
N VAL A 110 -33.66 -1.57 -7.89
CA VAL A 110 -33.78 -3.02 -8.06
C VAL A 110 -34.17 -3.67 -6.74
N VAL A 111 -35.05 -4.66 -6.79
CA VAL A 111 -35.43 -5.41 -5.59
C VAL A 111 -34.35 -6.44 -5.31
N VAL A 112 -33.84 -6.42 -4.07
CA VAL A 112 -32.88 -7.39 -3.55
C VAL A 112 -33.49 -8.08 -2.35
N THR A 113 -33.56 -9.40 -2.41
CA THR A 113 -34.14 -10.23 -1.35
C THR A 113 -33.12 -10.53 -0.26
N GLU A 114 -33.60 -10.84 0.96
CA GLU A 114 -32.75 -11.30 2.06
C GLU A 114 -31.95 -12.57 1.70
N GLU A 115 -32.51 -13.44 0.85
CA GLU A 115 -31.81 -14.63 0.37
C GLU A 115 -30.61 -14.26 -0.50
N GLU A 116 -30.80 -13.33 -1.44
CA GLU A 116 -29.70 -12.81 -2.28
C GLU A 116 -28.63 -12.09 -1.45
N LEU A 117 -29.02 -11.35 -0.39
CA LEU A 117 -28.06 -10.67 0.49
C LEU A 117 -27.14 -11.64 1.25
N ASN A 118 -27.57 -12.87 1.50
CA ASN A 118 -26.74 -13.86 2.21
C ASN A 118 -25.47 -14.24 1.42
N ASP A 119 -25.46 -14.05 0.10
CA ASP A 119 -24.30 -14.27 -0.76
C ASP A 119 -23.30 -13.09 -0.71
N TYR A 120 -23.71 -11.94 -0.16
CA TYR A 120 -22.95 -10.69 -0.09
C TYR A 120 -22.91 -10.13 1.35
N PRO A 121 -22.19 -10.78 2.28
CA PRO A 121 -22.22 -10.42 3.70
C PRO A 121 -21.81 -8.96 3.99
N ALA A 122 -20.85 -8.38 3.26
CA ALA A 122 -20.46 -6.98 3.42
C ALA A 122 -21.55 -6.01 2.94
N LEU A 123 -22.29 -6.37 1.87
CA LEU A 123 -23.45 -5.60 1.42
C LEU A 123 -24.56 -5.65 2.48
N LYS A 124 -24.84 -6.85 3.00
CA LYS A 124 -25.81 -7.04 4.08
C LYS A 124 -25.46 -6.23 5.33
N GLU A 125 -24.22 -6.35 5.79
CA GLU A 125 -23.73 -5.64 6.97
C GLU A 125 -23.82 -4.12 6.79
N THR A 126 -23.52 -3.58 5.60
CA THR A 126 -23.64 -2.13 5.40
C THR A 126 -25.09 -1.65 5.41
N ILE A 127 -26.06 -2.47 4.98
CA ILE A 127 -27.49 -2.13 5.04
C ILE A 127 -27.94 -2.09 6.50
N GLU A 128 -27.56 -3.10 7.28
CA GLU A 128 -27.90 -3.21 8.70
C GLU A 128 -27.25 -2.12 9.56
N THR A 129 -26.02 -1.72 9.24
CA THR A 129 -25.24 -0.79 10.07
C THR A 129 -25.20 0.64 9.56
N GLN A 130 -25.54 0.87 8.28
CA GLN A 130 -25.45 2.16 7.59
C GLN A 130 -24.05 2.80 7.73
N ARG A 131 -23.01 1.98 7.60
CA ARG A 131 -21.60 2.37 7.73
C ARG A 131 -20.77 1.77 6.61
N TYR A 132 -19.60 2.35 6.37
CA TYR A 132 -18.58 1.75 5.53
C TYR A 132 -18.13 0.41 6.10
N VAL A 133 -18.44 -0.67 5.38
CA VAL A 133 -17.99 -2.03 5.71
C VAL A 133 -16.84 -2.40 4.78
N LYS A 134 -15.78 -2.97 5.37
CA LYS A 134 -14.64 -3.46 4.60
C LYS A 134 -15.00 -4.78 3.93
N ALA A 135 -14.86 -4.83 2.61
CA ALA A 135 -15.08 -6.03 1.83
C ALA A 135 -13.75 -6.63 1.36
N SER A 136 -13.73 -7.94 1.15
CA SER A 136 -12.61 -8.56 0.42
C SER A 136 -12.63 -8.11 -1.05
N PRO A 137 -11.50 -8.06 -1.78
CA PRO A 137 -11.50 -7.66 -3.18
C PRO A 137 -12.40 -8.51 -4.07
N GLY A 138 -12.51 -9.81 -3.76
CA GLY A 138 -13.39 -10.74 -4.48
C GLY A 138 -14.86 -10.43 -4.24
N GLU A 139 -15.24 -10.24 -2.98
CA GLU A 139 -16.61 -9.88 -2.61
C GLU A 139 -17.01 -8.52 -3.16
N TRP A 140 -16.16 -7.49 -2.99
CA TRP A 140 -16.38 -6.16 -3.52
C TRP A 140 -16.68 -6.18 -5.02
N ARG A 141 -15.89 -6.95 -5.79
CA ARG A 141 -16.12 -7.11 -7.23
C ARG A 141 -17.44 -7.84 -7.52
N ARG A 142 -17.72 -8.96 -6.83
CA ARG A 142 -18.97 -9.72 -7.06
C ARG A 142 -20.20 -8.88 -6.72
N THR A 143 -20.16 -8.04 -5.70
CA THR A 143 -21.28 -7.14 -5.37
C THR A 143 -21.49 -6.09 -6.45
N ILE A 144 -20.42 -5.55 -7.04
CA ILE A 144 -20.54 -4.65 -8.21
C ILE A 144 -21.17 -5.38 -9.38
N GLU A 145 -20.65 -6.55 -9.75
CA GLU A 145 -21.16 -7.36 -10.86
C GLU A 145 -22.65 -7.71 -10.66
N PHE A 146 -23.05 -8.06 -9.43
CA PHE A 146 -24.43 -8.31 -9.06
C PHE A 146 -25.35 -7.11 -9.27
N LEU A 147 -24.94 -5.92 -8.81
CA LEU A 147 -25.76 -4.70 -8.95
C LEU A 147 -25.79 -4.18 -10.40
N GLU A 148 -24.70 -4.35 -11.14
CA GLU A 148 -24.64 -4.06 -12.58
C GLU A 148 -25.56 -4.98 -13.37
N GLU A 149 -25.57 -6.29 -13.07
CA GLU A 149 -26.47 -7.27 -13.70
C GLU A 149 -27.94 -6.97 -13.38
N LYS A 150 -28.23 -6.54 -12.14
CA LYS A 150 -29.56 -6.08 -11.75
C LYS A 150 -29.96 -4.77 -12.42
N GLY A 151 -29.00 -3.90 -12.74
CA GLY A 151 -29.20 -2.66 -13.48
C GLY A 151 -29.32 -1.39 -12.62
N SER A 152 -29.08 -1.46 -11.31
CA SER A 152 -29.06 -0.27 -10.44
C SER A 152 -28.21 -0.49 -9.19
N TYR A 153 -27.55 0.57 -8.74
CA TYR A 153 -26.89 0.63 -7.43
C TYR A 153 -27.83 1.13 -6.32
N VAL A 154 -29.07 1.46 -6.65
CA VAL A 154 -30.12 1.74 -5.67
C VAL A 154 -30.96 0.48 -5.51
N ILE A 155 -30.98 -0.06 -4.30
CA ILE A 155 -31.66 -1.32 -4.00
C ILE A 155 -32.85 -1.08 -3.08
N LYS A 156 -33.87 -1.92 -3.21
CA LYS A 156 -34.98 -2.04 -2.26
C LYS A 156 -34.84 -3.35 -1.50
N VAL A 157 -34.80 -3.26 -0.17
CA VAL A 157 -34.75 -4.42 0.75
C VAL A 157 -35.89 -4.26 1.75
N GLY A 158 -36.82 -5.22 1.76
CA GLY A 158 -38.07 -5.06 2.50
C GLY A 158 -38.86 -3.85 1.99
N ASP A 159 -39.14 -2.90 2.89
CA ASP A 159 -39.88 -1.67 2.57
C ASP A 159 -38.97 -0.42 2.41
N GLU A 160 -37.65 -0.59 2.53
CA GLU A 160 -36.68 0.50 2.56
C GLU A 160 -35.81 0.53 1.30
N TYR A 161 -35.28 1.72 0.98
CA TYR A 161 -34.45 1.97 -0.19
C TYR A 161 -33.05 2.41 0.23
N TYR A 162 -32.04 1.87 -0.43
CA TYR A 162 -30.64 2.10 -0.10
C TYR A 162 -29.84 2.47 -1.34
N GLY A 163 -29.06 3.55 -1.26
CA GLY A 163 -28.03 3.88 -2.25
C GLY A 163 -26.72 3.18 -1.91
N ILE A 164 -26.27 2.27 -2.79
CA ILE A 164 -25.03 1.53 -2.59
C ILE A 164 -23.86 2.26 -3.24
N SER A 165 -22.78 2.43 -2.50
CA SER A 165 -21.56 3.09 -2.94
C SER A 165 -20.33 2.23 -2.66
N PHE A 166 -19.33 2.36 -3.53
CA PHE A 166 -18.08 1.59 -3.47
C PHE A 166 -16.90 2.53 -3.36
N SER A 167 -15.99 2.22 -2.45
CA SER A 167 -14.80 3.03 -2.20
C SER A 167 -13.52 2.19 -2.19
N THR A 168 -12.44 2.85 -2.60
CA THR A 168 -11.07 2.32 -2.58
C THR A 168 -10.16 3.38 -1.96
N ALA A 169 -9.17 3.00 -1.15
CA ALA A 169 -8.18 3.95 -0.63
C ALA A 169 -7.08 4.27 -1.63
#